data_AF-A0A7W1Z5Y8-F1
#
_entry.id   AF-A0A7W1Z5Y8-F1
#
_cell.length_a   1.000
_cell.length_b   1.000
_cell.length_c   1.000
_cell.angle_alpha   90.00
_cell.angle_beta   90.00
_cell.angle_gamma   90.00
#
_symmetry.space_group_name_H-M   'P 1'
#
loop_
_entity.id
_entity.type
_entity.pdbx_description
1 polymer ?
#
loop_
_entity_poly.entity_id
_entity_poly.type
_entity_poly.pdbx_seq_one_letter_code
_entity_poly.pdbx_strand_id
1 'polypeptide(L)' 'MARLLLDENIPHTLRRELTGHEVRTVQYMGWAGKENGELLRAASGEGFDAIVTFDKNIPSQQNLAQRPMSIVIIDA' A
#
# COMPACT_ATOMS: atom_id res chain seq x y z
N MET A 1 -1.18 -5.07 -15.81
CA MET A 1 -0.04 -5.11 -14.87
C MET A 1 -0.21 -3.95 -13.92
N ALA A 2 -0.33 -4.20 -12.62
CA ALA A 2 -0.58 -3.15 -11.62
C ALA A 2 0.68 -2.86 -10.80
N ARG A 3 0.79 -1.64 -10.27
CA ARG A 3 1.84 -1.18 -9.37
C ARG A 3 1.32 -1.25 -7.94
N LEU A 4 1.89 -2.15 -7.15
CA LEU A 4 1.45 -2.47 -5.80
C LEU A 4 2.47 -2.01 -4.77
N LEU A 5 1.99 -1.35 -3.73
CA LEU A 5 2.78 -1.03 -2.55
C LEU A 5 2.43 -1.98 -1.42
N LEU A 6 3.42 -2.68 -0.87
CA LEU A 6 3.26 -3.46 0.35
C LEU A 6 3.59 -2.60 1.56
N ASP A 7 2.66 -2.53 2.49
CA ASP A 7 2.82 -1.83 3.76
C ASP A 7 3.92 -2.46 4.63
N GLU A 8 4.37 -1.75 5.67
CA GLU A 8 5.43 -2.22 6.56
C GLU A 8 5.02 -3.43 7.40
N ASN A 9 3.71 -3.62 7.60
CA ASN A 9 3.15 -4.79 8.27
C ASN A 9 3.06 -6.03 7.37
N ILE A 10 3.28 -5.89 6.06
CA ILE A 10 3.27 -7.02 5.12
C ILE A 10 4.67 -7.65 5.03
N PRO A 11 4.78 -9.00 5.10
CA PRO A 11 6.04 -9.69 4.89
C PRO A 11 6.67 -9.32 3.55
N HIS A 12 7.92 -8.87 3.60
CA HIS A 12 8.66 -8.43 2.42
C HIS A 12 8.74 -9.51 1.32
N THR A 13 8.73 -10.78 1.71
CA THR A 13 8.78 -11.94 0.82
C THR A 13 7.56 -12.04 -0.10
N LEU A 14 6.38 -11.54 0.31
CA LEU A 14 5.14 -11.61 -0.46
C LEU A 14 5.25 -10.94 -1.84
N ARG A 15 6.15 -9.97 -2.00
CA ARG A 15 6.44 -9.34 -3.30
C ARG A 15 6.85 -10.34 -4.39
N ARG A 16 7.42 -11.48 -4.02
CA ARG A 16 7.85 -12.52 -4.95
C ARG A 16 6.68 -13.37 -5.45
N GLU A 17 5.63 -13.47 -4.66
CA GLU A 17 4.43 -14.26 -4.96
C GLU A 17 3.46 -13.49 -5.88
N LEU A 18 3.47 -12.16 -5.80
CA LEU A 18 2.67 -11.26 -6.64
C LEU A 18 3.28 -11.07 -8.04
N THR A 19 3.47 -12.19 -8.74
CA THR A 19 4.04 -12.22 -10.09
C THR A 19 3.15 -11.49 -11.10
N GLY A 20 3.75 -10.85 -12.11
CA GLY A 20 3.01 -10.08 -13.12
C GLY A 20 2.59 -8.67 -12.69
N HIS A 21 2.97 -8.24 -11.48
CA HIS A 21 2.79 -6.89 -10.95
C HIS A 21 4.14 -6.22 -10.67
N GLU A 22 4.20 -4.89 -10.73
CA GLU A 22 5.34 -4.17 -10.19
C GLU A 22 5.11 -3.98 -8.68
N VAL A 23 5.93 -4.61 -7.85
CA VAL A 23 5.75 -4.56 -6.40
C VAL A 23 6.91 -3.81 -5.75
N ARG A 24 6.57 -2.86 -4.87
CA ARG A 24 7.50 -2.19 -3.95
C ARG A 24 7.01 -2.34 -2.53
N THR A 25 7.90 -2.16 -1.56
CA THR A 25 7.53 -2.13 -0.15
C THR A 25 7.81 -0.75 0.42
N VAL A 26 7.07 -0.36 1.46
CA VAL A 26 7.28 0.91 2.18
C VAL A 26 8.75 1.09 2.58
N GLN A 27 9.39 0.02 3.05
CA GLN A 27 10.81 0.01 3.41
C GLN A 27 11.73 0.34 2.22
N TYR A 28 11.49 -0.25 1.04
CA TYR A 28 12.29 0.01 -0.16
C TYR A 28 12.10 1.43 -0.72
N MET A 29 10.93 2.01 -0.48
CA MET A 29 10.66 3.41 -0.83
C MET A 29 11.29 4.39 0.18
N GLY A 30 11.86 3.90 1.30
CA GLY A 30 12.34 4.75 2.38
C GLY A 30 11.21 5.46 3.14
N TRP A 31 10.01 4.87 3.13
CA TRP A 31 8.78 5.46 3.67
C TRP A 31 8.36 4.86 5.02
N ALA A 32 9.24 4.07 5.65
CA ALA A 32 8.96 3.46 6.95
C ALA A 32 8.60 4.52 8.00
N GLY A 33 7.57 4.25 8.81
CA GLY A 33 7.09 5.17 9.85
C GLY A 33 6.28 6.38 9.38
N LYS A 34 5.95 6.51 8.08
CA LYS A 34 4.96 7.50 7.63
C LYS A 34 3.58 7.18 8.18
N GLU A 35 2.83 8.21 8.57
CA GLU A 35 1.42 8.03 8.94
C GLU A 35 0.58 7.55 7.75
N ASN A 36 -0.45 6.75 8.00
CA ASN A 36 -1.35 6.19 6.98
C ASN A 36 -1.83 7.22 5.95
N GLY A 37 -2.22 8.42 6.41
CA GLY A 37 -2.66 9.50 5.54
C GLY A 37 -1.58 10.01 4.59
N GLU A 38 -0.34 10.16 5.08
CA GLU A 38 0.82 10.58 4.30
C GLU A 38 1.27 9.48 3.34
N LEU A 39 1.33 8.23 3.81
CA LEU A 39 1.71 7.07 3.04
C LEU A 39 0.85 6.91 1.79
N LEU A 40 -0.47 6.94 1.98
CA LEU A 40 -1.43 6.86 0.88
C LEU A 40 -1.33 8.04 -0.10
N ARG A 41 -1.02 9.26 0.37
CA ARG A 41 -0.80 10.41 -0.52
C ARG A 41 0.47 10.22 -1.34
N ALA A 42 1.56 9.81 -0.71
CA ALA A 42 2.84 9.54 -1.38
C ALA A 42 2.67 8.42 -2.42
N ALA A 43 2.02 7.32 -2.03
CA ALA A 43 1.75 6.21 -2.93
C ALA A 43 0.88 6.65 -4.12
N SER A 44 -0.15 7.47 -3.89
CA SER A 44 -1.01 7.94 -4.99
C SER A 44 -0.27 8.90 -5.91
N GLY A 45 0.59 9.77 -5.36
CA GLY A 45 1.42 10.70 -6.13
C GLY A 45 2.48 10.00 -6.96
N GLU A 46 3.03 8.90 -6.48
CA GLU A 46 3.96 8.03 -7.23
C GLU A 46 3.23 7.14 -8.25
N GLY A 47 1.90 7.15 -8.32
CA GLY A 47 1.12 6.38 -9.28
C GLY A 47 1.06 4.88 -8.97
N PHE A 48 0.98 4.51 -7.69
CA PHE A 48 0.60 3.15 -7.31
C PHE A 48 -0.90 2.94 -7.51
N ASP A 49 -1.28 1.75 -7.97
CA ASP A 49 -2.69 1.39 -8.20
C ASP A 49 -3.36 0.92 -6.90
N ALA A 50 -2.59 0.27 -6.03
CA ALA A 50 -3.07 -0.21 -4.75
C ALA A 50 -1.98 -0.28 -3.67
N ILE A 51 -2.41 -0.12 -2.42
CA ILE A 51 -1.64 -0.52 -1.24
C ILE A 51 -2.22 -1.82 -0.67
N VAL A 52 -1.34 -2.74 -0.26
CA VAL A 52 -1.68 -3.98 0.43
C VAL A 52 -1.23 -3.87 1.88
N THR A 53 -2.14 -4.13 2.82
CA THR A 53 -1.91 -3.92 4.25
C THR A 53 -2.71 -4.91 5.11
N PHE A 54 -2.25 -5.17 6.33
CA PHE A 54 -3.05 -5.83 7.37
C PHE A 54 -3.82 -4.82 8.25
N ASP A 55 -3.59 -3.51 8.11
CA ASP A 55 -4.25 -2.50 8.93
C ASP A 55 -5.68 -2.23 8.46
N LYS A 56 -6.65 -2.75 9.22
CA LYS A 56 -8.09 -2.57 8.98
C LYS A 56 -8.60 -1.17 9.30
N ASN A 57 -7.80 -0.33 9.95
CA ASN A 57 -8.24 1.01 10.36
C ASN A 57 -8.04 2.06 9.26
N ILE A 58 -7.25 1.77 8.23
CA ILE A 58 -6.98 2.72 7.15
C ILE A 58 -8.26 3.21 6.46
N PRO A 59 -9.23 2.34 6.09
CA PRO A 59 -10.49 2.78 5.49
C PRO A 59 -11.33 3.70 6.38
N SER A 60 -11.36 3.45 7.69
CA SER A 60 -12.20 4.22 8.62
C SER A 60 -11.57 5.57 8.99
N GLN A 61 -10.25 5.70 8.89
CA GLN A 61 -9.51 6.92 9.21
C GLN A 61 -9.38 7.90 8.02
N GLN A 62 -9.67 7.46 6.79
CA GLN A 62 -9.38 8.24 5.59
C GLN A 62 -10.61 8.39 4.70
N ASN A 63 -10.79 9.57 4.10
CA ASN A 63 -11.85 9.77 3.10
C ASN A 63 -11.45 9.09 1.78
N LEU A 64 -11.90 7.86 1.59
CA LEU A 64 -11.59 7.03 0.42
C LEU A 64 -12.18 7.56 -0.88
N ALA A 65 -13.27 8.34 -0.81
CA ALA A 65 -13.94 8.89 -1.99
C ALA A 65 -13.09 9.90 -2.76
N GLN A 66 -11.98 10.38 -2.17
CA GLN A 66 -11.10 11.39 -2.77
C GLN A 66 -9.76 10.84 -3.25
N ARG A 67 -9.54 9.51 -3.26
CA ARG A 67 -8.23 8.93 -3.59
C ARG A 67 -8.32 7.99 -4.79
N PRO A 68 -7.51 8.19 -5.85
CA PRO A 68 -7.52 7.34 -7.04
C PRO A 68 -6.78 6.00 -6.84
N MET A 69 -6.64 5.53 -5.60
CA MET A 69 -5.88 4.31 -5.26
C MET A 69 -6.77 3.33 -4.48
N SER A 70 -6.63 2.05 -4.80
CA SER A 70 -7.30 0.96 -4.09
C SER A 70 -6.58 0.59 -2.79
N ILE A 71 -7.32 0.19 -1.76
CA ILE A 71 -6.76 -0.35 -0.51
C ILE A 71 -7.15 -1.82 -0.41
N VAL A 72 -6.16 -2.70 -0.39
CA VAL A 72 -6.33 -4.15 -0.26
C VAL A 72 -5.96 -4.53 1.18
N ILE A 73 -6.97 -4.93 1.94
CA ILE A 73 -6.78 -5.48 3.28
C ILE A 73 -6.72 -6.99 3.17
N ILE A 74 -5.63 -7.59 3.65
CA ILE A 74 -5.56 -9.04 3.84
C ILE A 74 -6.06 -9.36 5.25
N ASP A 75 -6.96 -10.32 5.35
CA ASP A 75 -7.53 -10.78 6.62
C ASP A 75 -7.40 -12.31 6.72
N ALA A 76 -7.42 -12.84 7.94
CA ALA A 76 -7.35 -14.28 8.22
C ALA A 76 -8.73 -14.90 8.43
#